data_AF-A0A543G1X3-F1
#
_entry.id   AF-A0A543G1X3-F1
#
_cell.length_a   1.000
_cell.length_b   1.000
_cell.length_c   1.000
_cell.angle_alpha   90.00
_cell.angle_beta   90.00
_cell.angle_gamma   90.00
#
_symmetry.space_group_name_H-M   'P 1'
#
loop_
_entity.id
_entity.type
_entity.pdbx_description
1 polymer ?
#
loop_
_entity_poly.entity_id
_entity_poly.type
_entity_poly.pdbx_seq_one_letter_code
_entity_poly.pdbx_strand_id
1 'polypeptide(L)'
;MKKSFLLKGLTILLLLTLFGCTTNEYYTTAPTENIGKTNVYIEGNLTDAECAAKLKAEVGSITENIYIGSLQEGTTSPNINSIELDIPTNIKLIQFNGKYDNLKTIKIKGHGVMPYCSISLFGGKNTESILVEGITELNSITCGFTAVEKINSIIEIKDLVAVRQSLSCSGNWGFDALNYNHTFICNSLKDVNKNNYFDLSHTGIGFGGHIASISINSLEFLNNAGLRIESYSAQITIPNLKQAIGITCATNTSYAPVNPIVFNFPLLSSVDTFNCIGYIGTINLPILTNCNTIYINKHYLMPNSINFNAPLLNSCKSYTSKNGLTSNGVNSILNKFLNIQPINGKLIDLTQEVAPTGQGIIDKQSLINQGNQVWTN
;
A
#
# COMPACT_ATOMS: atom_id res chain seq x y z
N MET A 1 -46.71 -63.38 -29.54
CA MET A 1 -45.41 -62.69 -29.37
C MET A 1 -45.40 -61.19 -29.75
N LYS A 2 -46.53 -60.45 -29.78
CA LYS A 2 -46.54 -59.02 -30.19
C LYS A 2 -46.76 -57.99 -29.08
N LYS A 3 -47.03 -58.39 -27.82
CA LYS A 3 -47.27 -57.46 -26.69
C LYS A 3 -46.02 -57.02 -25.91
N SER A 4 -44.87 -57.68 -26.09
CA SER A 4 -43.63 -57.37 -25.34
C SER A 4 -42.83 -56.21 -25.93
N PHE A 5 -42.97 -55.93 -27.23
CA PHE A 5 -42.24 -54.85 -27.90
C PHE A 5 -42.78 -53.45 -27.59
N LEU A 6 -44.10 -53.32 -27.39
CA LEU A 6 -44.70 -52.02 -27.09
C LEU A 6 -44.34 -51.51 -25.68
N LEU A 7 -44.20 -52.42 -24.70
CA LEU A 7 -43.88 -52.04 -23.33
C LEU A 7 -42.41 -51.58 -23.21
N LYS A 8 -41.48 -52.28 -23.86
CA LYS A 8 -40.05 -51.91 -23.84
C LYS A 8 -39.75 -50.62 -24.61
N GLY A 9 -40.48 -50.36 -25.69
CA GLY A 9 -40.39 -49.09 -26.42
C GLY A 9 -40.90 -47.90 -25.61
N LEU A 10 -42.01 -48.08 -24.87
CA LEU A 10 -42.57 -47.04 -24.02
C LEU A 10 -41.67 -46.72 -22.82
N THR A 11 -40.98 -47.71 -22.24
CA THR A 11 -40.04 -47.49 -21.14
C THR A 11 -38.80 -46.71 -21.58
N ILE A 12 -38.29 -46.95 -22.80
CA ILE A 12 -37.13 -46.23 -23.35
C ILE A 12 -37.52 -44.79 -23.74
N LEU A 13 -38.73 -44.57 -24.27
CA LEU A 13 -39.22 -43.22 -24.57
C LEU A 13 -39.48 -42.42 -23.28
N LEU A 14 -40.01 -43.04 -22.21
CA LEU A 14 -40.16 -42.38 -20.91
C LEU A 14 -38.81 -42.03 -20.26
N LEU A 15 -37.80 -42.92 -20.36
CA LEU A 15 -36.46 -42.62 -19.86
C LEU A 15 -35.78 -41.48 -20.64
N LEU A 16 -35.99 -41.38 -21.95
CA LEU A 16 -35.43 -40.29 -22.76
C LEU A 16 -36.13 -38.95 -22.51
N THR A 17 -37.41 -38.94 -22.13
CA THR A 17 -38.10 -37.71 -21.71
C THR A 17 -37.83 -37.30 -20.26
N LEU A 18 -37.40 -38.23 -19.39
CA LEU A 18 -37.02 -37.95 -18.01
C LEU A 18 -35.57 -37.48 -17.86
N PHE A 19 -34.70 -37.74 -18.84
CA PHE A 19 -33.29 -37.33 -18.84
C PHE A 19 -32.90 -36.39 -20.00
N GLY A 20 -33.85 -36.01 -20.85
CA GLY A 20 -33.64 -35.09 -21.96
C GLY A 20 -33.95 -33.64 -21.57
N CYS A 21 -32.90 -32.81 -21.49
CA CYS A 21 -32.91 -31.37 -21.23
C CYS A 21 -33.10 -30.95 -19.76
N THR A 22 -32.11 -31.23 -18.92
CA THR A 22 -31.71 -30.22 -17.95
C THR A 22 -30.88 -29.18 -18.70
N THR A 23 -31.53 -28.18 -19.30
CA THR A 23 -30.88 -26.87 -19.35
C THR A 23 -30.60 -26.52 -17.90
N ASN A 24 -29.36 -26.14 -17.59
CA ASN A 24 -29.01 -25.59 -16.29
C ASN A 24 -29.72 -24.23 -16.11
N GLU A 25 -31.04 -24.24 -15.99
CA GLU A 25 -31.82 -23.09 -15.53
C GLU A 25 -31.88 -23.16 -14.01
N TYR A 26 -30.74 -22.92 -13.37
CA TYR A 26 -30.67 -22.58 -11.96
C TYR A 26 -31.01 -21.11 -11.74
N TYR A 27 -32.20 -20.66 -12.15
CA TYR A 27 -32.79 -19.42 -11.64
C TYR A 27 -34.31 -19.57 -11.64
N THR A 28 -34.81 -20.51 -10.85
CA THR A 28 -36.19 -20.42 -10.36
C THR A 28 -36.29 -19.13 -9.54
N THR A 29 -37.31 -18.33 -9.82
CA THR A 29 -37.70 -17.15 -9.05
C THR A 29 -37.76 -17.49 -7.57
N ALA A 30 -36.70 -17.18 -6.82
CA ALA A 30 -36.68 -17.34 -5.39
C ALA A 30 -37.67 -16.35 -4.76
N PRO A 31 -38.50 -16.78 -3.79
CA PRO A 31 -39.25 -15.85 -2.97
C PRO A 31 -38.26 -14.89 -2.31
N THR A 32 -38.67 -13.65 -2.11
CA THR A 32 -37.92 -12.53 -1.48
C THR A 32 -37.42 -12.79 -0.04
N GLU A 33 -37.47 -14.02 0.43
CA GLU A 33 -37.07 -14.44 1.77
C GLU A 33 -35.64 -14.99 1.71
N ASN A 34 -34.68 -14.18 2.19
CA ASN A 34 -33.23 -14.43 2.34
C ASN A 34 -32.32 -13.95 1.20
N ILE A 35 -32.43 -12.66 0.81
CA ILE A 35 -31.34 -11.97 0.11
C ILE A 35 -30.20 -11.69 1.10
N GLY A 36 -29.01 -12.20 0.80
CA GLY A 36 -27.81 -12.06 1.62
C GLY A 36 -27.46 -13.36 2.34
N LYS A 37 -26.30 -13.94 2.03
CA LYS A 37 -25.62 -14.87 2.96
C LYS A 37 -24.65 -14.04 3.79
N THR A 38 -24.43 -14.38 5.06
CA THR A 38 -23.38 -13.77 5.88
C THR A 38 -22.03 -13.80 5.16
N ASN A 39 -21.74 -14.87 4.43
CA ASN A 39 -20.56 -15.02 3.59
C ASN A 39 -20.98 -15.35 2.16
N VAL A 40 -20.43 -14.63 1.18
CA VAL A 40 -20.62 -14.89 -0.25
C VAL A 40 -19.29 -15.36 -0.85
N TYR A 41 -19.32 -16.46 -1.61
CA TYR A 41 -18.15 -17.05 -2.25
C TYR A 41 -18.32 -17.08 -3.76
N ILE A 42 -17.42 -16.43 -4.49
CA ILE A 42 -17.34 -16.45 -5.95
C ILE A 42 -16.14 -17.32 -6.35
N GLU A 43 -16.42 -18.58 -6.64
CA GLU A 43 -15.44 -19.63 -6.91
C GLU A 43 -15.80 -20.39 -8.20
N GLY A 44 -14.84 -21.15 -8.73
CA GLY A 44 -15.02 -21.96 -9.93
C GLY A 44 -14.81 -21.20 -11.24
N ASN A 45 -14.99 -21.89 -12.37
CA ASN A 45 -14.77 -21.31 -13.69
C ASN A 45 -16.02 -20.56 -14.18
N LEU A 46 -16.32 -19.43 -13.55
CA LEU A 46 -17.43 -18.56 -13.91
C LEU A 46 -17.03 -17.59 -15.04
N THR A 47 -17.97 -17.32 -15.93
CA THR A 47 -17.91 -16.18 -16.85
C THR A 47 -18.24 -14.87 -16.12
N ASP A 48 -17.93 -13.72 -16.74
CA ASP A 48 -18.28 -12.40 -16.19
C ASP A 48 -19.78 -12.27 -15.88
N ALA A 49 -20.64 -12.78 -16.77
CA ALA A 49 -22.09 -12.72 -16.60
C ALA A 49 -22.59 -13.59 -15.44
N GLU A 50 -22.05 -14.80 -15.28
CA GLU A 50 -22.39 -15.69 -14.16
C GLU A 50 -21.90 -15.13 -12.83
N CYS A 51 -20.68 -14.57 -12.81
CA CYS A 51 -20.12 -13.87 -11.64
C CYS A 51 -21.02 -12.71 -11.22
N ALA A 52 -21.39 -11.83 -12.16
CA ALA A 52 -22.26 -10.69 -11.90
C ALA A 52 -23.66 -11.12 -11.42
N ALA A 53 -24.26 -12.15 -12.04
CA ALA A 53 -25.55 -12.69 -11.64
C ALA A 53 -25.51 -13.24 -10.21
N LYS A 54 -24.46 -14.00 -9.86
CA LYS A 54 -24.27 -14.56 -8.52
C LYS A 54 -24.07 -13.47 -7.47
N LEU A 55 -23.22 -12.48 -7.75
CA LEU A 55 -23.02 -11.33 -6.87
C LEU A 55 -24.33 -10.57 -6.62
N LYS A 56 -25.09 -10.30 -7.68
CA LYS A 56 -26.40 -9.63 -7.58
C LYS A 56 -27.42 -10.44 -6.76
N ALA A 57 -27.37 -11.77 -6.83
CA ALA A 57 -28.31 -12.64 -6.12
C ALA A 57 -27.92 -12.86 -4.64
N GLU A 58 -26.63 -12.93 -4.34
CA GLU A 58 -26.14 -13.36 -3.01
C GLU A 58 -25.68 -12.22 -2.10
N VAL A 59 -25.27 -11.06 -2.64
CA VAL A 59 -24.88 -9.90 -1.84
C VAL A 59 -26.12 -9.11 -1.42
N GLY A 60 -26.30 -8.93 -0.11
CA GLY A 60 -27.47 -8.25 0.44
C GLY A 60 -27.26 -7.67 1.82
N SER A 61 -28.37 -7.20 2.43
CA SER A 61 -28.37 -6.47 3.71
C SER A 61 -27.85 -7.23 4.93
N ILE A 62 -27.70 -8.56 4.83
CA ILE A 62 -27.14 -9.39 5.90
C ILE A 62 -25.76 -9.98 5.54
N THR A 63 -25.22 -9.67 4.36
CA THR A 63 -23.89 -10.10 3.95
C THR A 63 -22.84 -9.35 4.74
N GLU A 64 -21.90 -10.07 5.34
CA GLU A 64 -20.78 -9.49 6.07
C GLU A 64 -19.46 -9.65 5.32
N ASN A 65 -19.26 -10.77 4.62
CA ASN A 65 -18.00 -11.08 3.97
C ASN A 65 -18.20 -11.53 2.52
N ILE A 66 -17.33 -11.05 1.62
CA ILE A 66 -17.30 -11.42 0.21
C ILE A 66 -15.91 -11.97 -0.11
N TYR A 67 -15.86 -13.22 -0.57
CA TYR A 67 -14.65 -13.90 -1.01
C TYR A 67 -14.75 -14.16 -2.51
N ILE A 68 -13.71 -13.76 -3.25
CA ILE A 68 -13.62 -13.95 -4.69
C ILE A 68 -12.34 -14.71 -5.00
N GLY A 69 -12.45 -15.69 -5.88
CA GLY A 69 -11.37 -16.59 -6.26
C GLY A 69 -11.17 -17.75 -5.29
N SER A 70 -10.07 -18.48 -5.43
CA SER A 70 -9.88 -19.73 -4.69
C SER A 70 -9.39 -19.50 -3.26
N LEU A 71 -9.94 -20.25 -2.30
CA LEU A 71 -9.45 -20.28 -0.91
C LEU A 71 -8.03 -20.86 -0.80
N GLN A 72 -7.60 -21.67 -1.77
CA GLN A 72 -6.25 -22.22 -1.78
C GLN A 72 -5.32 -21.31 -2.57
N GLU A 73 -4.33 -20.75 -1.87
CA GLU A 73 -3.29 -19.91 -2.46
C GLU A 73 -2.60 -20.62 -3.64
N GLY A 74 -2.39 -19.88 -4.74
CA GLY A 74 -1.71 -20.37 -5.94
C GLY A 74 -2.56 -21.19 -6.92
N THR A 75 -3.82 -21.50 -6.61
CA THR A 75 -4.71 -22.16 -7.58
C THR A 75 -5.34 -21.18 -8.57
N THR A 76 -5.59 -21.65 -9.79
CA THR A 76 -6.22 -20.85 -10.86
C THR A 76 -7.62 -20.41 -10.45
N SER A 77 -7.85 -19.11 -10.45
CA SER A 77 -9.12 -18.46 -10.09
C SER A 77 -10.07 -18.42 -11.30
N PRO A 78 -11.32 -17.93 -11.13
CA PRO A 78 -12.31 -17.89 -12.20
C PRO A 78 -11.78 -17.24 -13.48
N ASN A 79 -12.28 -17.68 -14.63
CA ASN A 79 -11.98 -17.09 -15.92
C ASN A 79 -12.82 -15.81 -16.16
N ILE A 80 -12.60 -14.82 -15.31
CA ILE A 80 -13.29 -13.52 -15.33
C ILE A 80 -12.35 -12.45 -15.87
N ASN A 81 -12.89 -11.54 -16.67
CA ASN A 81 -12.20 -10.36 -17.18
C ASN A 81 -12.53 -9.11 -16.38
N SER A 82 -13.73 -9.04 -15.78
CA SER A 82 -14.18 -7.88 -15.03
C SER A 82 -15.00 -8.28 -13.81
N ILE A 83 -14.81 -7.54 -12.71
CA ILE A 83 -15.67 -7.61 -11.53
C ILE A 83 -16.16 -6.20 -11.21
N GLU A 84 -17.47 -6.07 -11.01
CA GLU A 84 -18.10 -4.89 -10.42
C GLU A 84 -18.91 -5.31 -9.19
N LEU A 85 -18.64 -4.67 -8.06
CA LEU A 85 -19.32 -4.88 -6.79
C LEU A 85 -20.01 -3.58 -6.37
N ASP A 86 -21.32 -3.63 -6.15
CA ASP A 86 -22.07 -2.61 -5.42
C ASP A 86 -22.36 -3.18 -4.02
N ILE A 87 -21.67 -2.70 -2.99
CA ILE A 87 -21.61 -3.33 -1.67
C ILE A 87 -22.40 -2.54 -0.62
N PRO A 88 -23.23 -3.19 0.21
CA PRO A 88 -23.93 -2.51 1.29
C PRO A 88 -22.98 -2.12 2.44
N THR A 89 -23.43 -1.20 3.30
CA THR A 89 -22.59 -0.62 4.36
C THR A 89 -22.21 -1.58 5.49
N ASN A 90 -22.87 -2.75 5.57
CA ASN A 90 -22.65 -3.75 6.60
C ASN A 90 -21.54 -4.77 6.24
N ILE A 91 -20.92 -4.67 5.06
CA ILE A 91 -19.75 -5.47 4.70
C ILE A 91 -18.59 -5.17 5.67
N LYS A 92 -17.97 -6.22 6.17
CA LYS A 92 -16.78 -6.22 7.04
C LYS A 92 -15.52 -6.66 6.28
N LEU A 93 -15.65 -7.52 5.27
CA LEU A 93 -14.50 -8.02 4.52
C LEU A 93 -14.81 -8.22 3.04
N ILE A 94 -13.91 -7.76 2.19
CA ILE A 94 -13.82 -8.14 0.78
C ILE A 94 -12.42 -8.66 0.52
N GLN A 95 -12.33 -9.89 0.01
CA GLN A 95 -11.05 -10.54 -0.20
C GLN A 95 -11.00 -11.23 -1.57
N PHE A 96 -10.00 -10.84 -2.36
CA PHE A 96 -9.65 -11.50 -3.62
C PHE A 96 -8.48 -12.44 -3.36
N ASN A 97 -8.68 -13.73 -3.57
CA ASN A 97 -7.68 -14.78 -3.40
C ASN A 97 -7.41 -15.52 -4.71
N GLY A 98 -6.21 -16.04 -4.86
CA GLY A 98 -5.81 -16.88 -5.98
C GLY A 98 -5.25 -16.12 -7.19
N LYS A 99 -4.97 -16.87 -8.27
CA LYS A 99 -4.33 -16.35 -9.48
C LYS A 99 -5.35 -16.06 -10.58
N TYR A 100 -5.46 -14.81 -10.99
CA TYR A 100 -6.36 -14.38 -12.07
C TYR A 100 -5.57 -14.10 -13.36
N ASP A 101 -5.63 -14.99 -14.34
CA ASP A 101 -4.89 -14.76 -15.59
C ASP A 101 -5.58 -13.73 -16.50
N ASN A 102 -6.92 -13.67 -16.50
CA ASN A 102 -7.68 -12.86 -17.45
C ASN A 102 -8.32 -11.59 -16.85
N LEU A 103 -8.27 -11.41 -15.53
CA LEU A 103 -8.89 -10.27 -14.85
C LEU A 103 -8.21 -8.96 -15.26
N LYS A 104 -8.97 -8.07 -15.90
CA LYS A 104 -8.54 -6.75 -16.36
C LYS A 104 -8.98 -5.64 -15.43
N THR A 105 -10.22 -5.69 -14.94
CA THR A 105 -10.81 -4.59 -14.19
C THR A 105 -11.49 -5.06 -12.91
N ILE A 106 -11.22 -4.37 -11.81
CA ILE A 106 -11.92 -4.53 -10.54
C ILE A 106 -12.56 -3.20 -10.18
N LYS A 107 -13.86 -3.18 -9.95
CA LYS A 107 -14.59 -2.00 -9.48
C LYS A 107 -15.38 -2.32 -8.22
N ILE A 108 -15.15 -1.56 -7.16
CA ILE A 108 -15.91 -1.63 -5.92
C ILE A 108 -16.57 -0.28 -5.67
N LYS A 109 -17.89 -0.30 -5.56
CA LYS A 109 -18.71 0.83 -5.19
C LYS A 109 -19.35 0.55 -3.83
N GLY A 110 -18.90 1.23 -2.80
CA GLY A 110 -19.56 1.20 -1.49
C GLY A 110 -20.36 2.49 -1.24
N HIS A 111 -20.90 2.63 -0.02
CA HIS A 111 -21.81 3.74 0.32
C HIS A 111 -21.39 4.43 1.62
N GLY A 112 -20.71 5.57 1.51
CA GLY A 112 -20.35 6.43 2.63
C GLY A 112 -19.40 5.76 3.61
N VAL A 113 -19.76 5.79 4.90
CA VAL A 113 -18.88 5.39 6.01
C VAL A 113 -18.98 3.88 6.24
N MET A 114 -17.89 3.16 6.01
CA MET A 114 -17.77 1.70 6.16
C MET A 114 -16.63 1.33 7.11
N PRO A 115 -16.73 1.72 8.38
CA PRO A 115 -15.61 1.77 9.31
C PRO A 115 -15.10 0.40 9.79
N TYR A 116 -15.85 -0.65 9.53
CA TYR A 116 -15.48 -2.03 9.85
C TYR A 116 -15.09 -2.82 8.59
N CYS A 117 -15.23 -2.21 7.41
CA CYS A 117 -14.91 -2.86 6.15
C CYS A 117 -13.40 -2.85 5.91
N SER A 118 -12.86 -4.03 5.72
CA SER A 118 -11.48 -4.27 5.28
C SER A 118 -11.51 -4.78 3.84
N ILE A 119 -10.70 -4.20 2.97
CA ILE A 119 -10.66 -4.53 1.54
C ILE A 119 -9.27 -5.08 1.20
N SER A 120 -9.19 -6.26 0.59
CA SER A 120 -7.95 -6.89 0.12
C SER A 120 -8.05 -7.26 -1.35
N LEU A 121 -7.39 -6.49 -2.23
CA LEU A 121 -7.49 -6.58 -3.69
C LEU A 121 -6.12 -6.78 -4.33
N PHE A 122 -5.84 -7.97 -4.83
CA PHE A 122 -4.67 -8.20 -5.66
C PHE A 122 -5.11 -8.46 -7.09
N GLY A 123 -4.61 -7.62 -8.01
CA GLY A 123 -4.85 -7.77 -9.44
C GLY A 123 -4.31 -9.11 -9.95
N GLY A 124 -4.92 -9.55 -11.05
CA GLY A 124 -4.44 -10.64 -11.88
C GLY A 124 -3.33 -10.23 -12.85
N LYS A 125 -2.74 -11.22 -13.53
CA LYS A 125 -1.69 -11.05 -14.54
C LYS A 125 -1.98 -9.91 -15.54
N ASN A 126 -3.23 -9.77 -15.97
CA ASN A 126 -3.66 -8.80 -16.97
C ASN A 126 -4.43 -7.60 -16.40
N THR A 127 -4.40 -7.37 -15.08
CA THR A 127 -5.18 -6.28 -14.47
C THR A 127 -4.64 -4.93 -14.91
N GLU A 128 -5.53 -4.11 -15.47
CA GLU A 128 -5.27 -2.78 -15.98
C GLU A 128 -5.78 -1.71 -14.99
N SER A 129 -6.89 -1.98 -14.29
CA SER A 129 -7.45 -1.03 -13.32
C SER A 129 -8.12 -1.66 -12.10
N ILE A 130 -7.93 -0.99 -10.96
CA ILE A 130 -8.69 -1.21 -9.73
C ILE A 130 -9.29 0.14 -9.33
N LEU A 131 -10.62 0.22 -9.27
CA LEU A 131 -11.36 1.41 -8.88
C LEU A 131 -12.15 1.13 -7.59
N VAL A 132 -11.96 1.96 -6.58
CA VAL A 132 -12.79 2.00 -5.38
C VAL A 132 -13.45 3.38 -5.26
N GLU A 133 -14.77 3.40 -5.25
CA GLU A 133 -15.58 4.64 -5.19
C GLU A 133 -16.75 4.52 -4.22
N GLY A 134 -17.32 5.67 -3.86
CA GLY A 134 -18.47 5.80 -2.97
C GLY A 134 -18.18 5.57 -1.48
N ILE A 135 -16.99 5.09 -1.10
CA ILE A 135 -16.60 4.86 0.29
C ILE A 135 -15.80 6.05 0.82
N THR A 136 -16.27 6.67 1.90
CA THR A 136 -15.64 7.83 2.53
C THR A 136 -14.78 7.49 3.75
N GLU A 137 -15.04 6.36 4.41
CA GLU A 137 -14.26 5.86 5.56
C GLU A 137 -14.16 4.33 5.52
N LEU A 138 -12.96 3.77 5.73
CA LEU A 138 -12.70 2.32 5.78
C LEU A 138 -12.00 1.91 7.08
N ASN A 139 -12.10 0.62 7.43
CA ASN A 139 -11.20 0.05 8.42
C ASN A 139 -9.77 -0.02 7.87
N SER A 140 -9.59 -0.76 6.78
CA SER A 140 -8.32 -0.93 6.08
C SER A 140 -8.54 -1.22 4.60
N ILE A 141 -7.53 -0.89 3.79
CA ILE A 141 -7.48 -1.29 2.40
C ILE A 141 -6.05 -1.71 2.04
N THR A 142 -5.93 -2.92 1.52
CA THR A 142 -4.72 -3.46 0.90
C THR A 142 -5.05 -3.72 -0.56
N CYS A 143 -4.28 -3.12 -1.45
CA CYS A 143 -4.47 -3.30 -2.88
C CYS A 143 -3.11 -3.51 -3.57
N GLY A 144 -3.10 -4.06 -4.78
CA GLY A 144 -1.83 -4.17 -5.48
C GLY A 144 -1.86 -4.91 -6.79
N PHE A 145 -0.71 -4.83 -7.46
CA PHE A 145 -0.40 -5.44 -8.74
C PHE A 145 0.71 -6.47 -8.58
N THR A 146 0.57 -7.38 -7.61
CA THR A 146 1.52 -8.47 -7.40
C THR A 146 1.42 -9.45 -8.57
N ALA A 147 2.50 -9.61 -9.34
CA ALA A 147 2.58 -10.48 -10.52
C ALA A 147 1.71 -10.03 -11.72
N VAL A 148 1.51 -8.72 -11.86
CA VAL A 148 0.87 -8.14 -13.06
C VAL A 148 1.89 -8.04 -14.18
N GLU A 149 1.58 -8.60 -15.34
CA GLU A 149 2.40 -8.50 -16.55
C GLU A 149 1.98 -7.31 -17.45
N LYS A 150 0.89 -6.62 -17.10
CA LYS A 150 0.49 -5.38 -17.76
C LYS A 150 1.42 -4.24 -17.39
N ILE A 151 2.03 -3.63 -18.40
CA ILE A 151 2.98 -2.51 -18.25
C ILE A 151 2.34 -1.32 -17.54
N ASN A 152 1.14 -0.89 -17.92
CA ASN A 152 0.48 0.28 -17.34
C ASN A 152 -0.78 -0.16 -16.61
N SER A 153 -0.82 0.06 -15.30
CA SER A 153 -1.97 -0.30 -14.47
C SER A 153 -2.24 0.80 -13.43
N ILE A 154 -3.52 1.03 -13.11
CA ILE A 154 -3.95 2.14 -12.25
C ILE A 154 -4.80 1.63 -11.09
N ILE A 155 -4.44 2.02 -9.87
CA ILE A 155 -5.30 1.90 -8.69
C ILE A 155 -5.81 3.30 -8.37
N GLU A 156 -7.13 3.49 -8.40
CA GLU A 156 -7.78 4.75 -8.07
C GLU A 156 -8.79 4.56 -6.94
N ILE A 157 -8.66 5.36 -5.88
CA ILE A 157 -9.58 5.43 -4.75
C ILE A 157 -10.09 6.87 -4.67
N LYS A 158 -11.34 7.11 -5.10
CA LYS A 158 -11.85 8.47 -5.36
C LYS A 158 -12.33 9.22 -4.12
N ASP A 159 -13.14 8.58 -3.29
CA ASP A 159 -13.92 9.28 -2.26
C ASP A 159 -13.40 9.05 -0.83
N LEU A 160 -12.35 8.24 -0.68
CA LEU A 160 -11.85 7.82 0.63
C LEU A 160 -11.19 9.00 1.36
N VAL A 161 -11.84 9.47 2.43
CA VAL A 161 -11.36 10.58 3.26
C VAL A 161 -10.53 10.09 4.44
N ALA A 162 -10.91 8.95 5.03
CA ALA A 162 -10.24 8.42 6.22
C ALA A 162 -10.08 6.89 6.20
N VAL A 163 -8.99 6.41 6.79
CA VAL A 163 -8.75 4.97 7.03
C VAL A 163 -8.40 4.75 8.50
N ARG A 164 -9.13 3.86 9.18
CA ARG A 164 -8.98 3.67 10.64
C ARG A 164 -7.72 2.94 11.06
N GLN A 165 -7.21 2.04 10.22
CA GLN A 165 -6.08 1.18 10.55
C GLN A 165 -4.94 1.35 9.54
N SER A 166 -5.14 0.95 8.29
CA SER A 166 -4.06 0.94 7.29
C SER A 166 -4.53 1.06 5.85
N LEU A 167 -3.75 1.80 5.07
CA LEU A 167 -3.82 1.83 3.62
C LEU A 167 -2.50 1.27 3.09
N SER A 168 -2.56 0.19 2.32
CA SER A 168 -1.38 -0.37 1.69
C SER A 168 -1.61 -0.63 0.21
N CYS A 169 -0.56 -0.37 -0.56
CA CYS A 169 -0.53 -0.64 -1.98
C CYS A 169 0.81 -1.30 -2.35
N SER A 170 0.77 -2.39 -3.11
CA SER A 170 1.99 -3.02 -3.62
C SER A 170 2.02 -3.10 -5.15
N GLY A 171 3.14 -2.76 -5.76
CA GLY A 171 3.43 -3.06 -7.16
C GLY A 171 4.11 -4.42 -7.35
N ASN A 172 4.72 -4.62 -8.52
CA ASN A 172 5.54 -5.80 -8.80
C ASN A 172 6.84 -5.81 -7.99
N TRP A 173 7.33 -7.00 -7.68
CA TRP A 173 8.62 -7.21 -7.01
C TRP A 173 9.61 -7.87 -7.98
N GLY A 174 10.92 -7.65 -7.78
CA GLY A 174 11.98 -8.27 -8.57
C GLY A 174 12.57 -7.38 -9.67
N PHE A 175 13.51 -7.93 -10.44
CA PHE A 175 14.30 -7.18 -11.44
C PHE A 175 13.44 -6.63 -12.57
N ASP A 176 12.51 -7.44 -13.08
CA ASP A 176 11.63 -7.03 -14.17
C ASP A 176 10.57 -6.02 -13.72
N ALA A 177 10.45 -5.74 -12.41
CA ALA A 177 9.47 -4.82 -11.86
C ALA A 177 9.61 -3.39 -12.40
N LEU A 178 10.83 -2.98 -12.79
CA LEU A 178 11.11 -1.66 -13.38
C LEU A 178 10.46 -1.44 -14.74
N ASN A 179 10.02 -2.52 -15.42
CA ASN A 179 9.35 -2.42 -16.72
C ASN A 179 7.86 -2.05 -16.61
N TYR A 180 7.31 -1.90 -15.39
CA TYR A 180 5.87 -1.72 -15.17
C TYR A 180 5.53 -0.35 -14.57
N ASN A 181 4.85 0.52 -15.29
CA ASN A 181 4.41 1.82 -14.79
C ASN A 181 3.06 1.75 -14.07
N HIS A 182 3.10 1.25 -12.84
CA HIS A 182 1.93 1.24 -11.96
C HIS A 182 1.70 2.62 -11.34
N THR A 183 0.43 3.05 -11.31
CA THR A 183 0.01 4.33 -10.72
C THR A 183 -0.97 4.10 -9.58
N PHE A 184 -0.77 4.77 -8.45
CA PHE A 184 -1.69 4.80 -7.31
C PHE A 184 -2.24 6.21 -7.08
N ILE A 185 -3.56 6.35 -6.97
CA ILE A 185 -4.27 7.61 -6.77
C ILE A 185 -5.25 7.47 -5.60
N CYS A 186 -5.07 8.27 -4.55
CA CYS A 186 -6.00 8.38 -3.42
C CYS A 186 -6.04 9.82 -2.92
N ASN A 187 -6.51 10.72 -3.80
CA ASN A 187 -6.34 12.16 -3.59
C ASN A 187 -7.28 12.77 -2.55
N SER A 188 -8.35 12.08 -2.16
CA SER A 188 -9.29 12.55 -1.14
C SER A 188 -8.88 12.21 0.29
N LEU A 189 -7.88 11.35 0.47
CA LEU A 189 -7.45 10.87 1.78
C LEU A 189 -6.85 12.01 2.60
N LYS A 190 -7.39 12.25 3.79
CA LYS A 190 -6.93 13.28 4.74
C LYS A 190 -6.28 12.70 5.98
N ASP A 191 -6.79 11.56 6.45
CA ASP A 191 -6.42 10.96 7.74
C ASP A 191 -6.21 9.44 7.64
N VAL A 192 -5.15 8.93 8.27
CA VAL A 192 -4.92 7.49 8.45
C VAL A 192 -4.59 7.20 9.92
N ASN A 193 -5.09 6.05 10.41
CA ASN A 193 -4.94 5.55 11.78
C ASN A 193 -5.62 6.41 12.86
N LYS A 194 -6.91 6.71 12.66
CA LYS A 194 -7.72 7.45 13.66
C LYS A 194 -7.81 6.77 15.04
N ASN A 195 -7.53 5.47 15.13
CA ASN A 195 -7.74 4.65 16.34
C ASN A 195 -6.47 4.30 17.13
N ASN A 196 -5.32 4.89 16.80
CA ASN A 196 -4.10 4.89 17.63
C ASN A 196 -3.47 3.51 17.92
N TYR A 197 -3.59 2.53 17.03
CA TYR A 197 -2.81 1.29 17.19
C TYR A 197 -1.38 1.53 16.67
N PHE A 198 -0.38 1.48 17.54
CA PHE A 198 1.02 1.71 17.19
C PHE A 198 1.66 0.38 16.74
N ASP A 199 1.63 0.09 15.45
CA ASP A 199 2.48 -0.94 14.85
C ASP A 199 3.03 -0.44 13.52
N LEU A 200 4.28 0.06 13.54
CA LEU A 200 4.97 0.57 12.34
C LEU A 200 5.14 -0.50 11.24
N SER A 201 4.94 -1.79 11.55
CA SER A 201 5.01 -2.85 10.55
C SER A 201 3.69 -3.11 9.81
N HIS A 202 2.53 -2.75 10.39
CA HIS A 202 1.20 -3.06 9.82
C HIS A 202 0.16 -1.92 9.86
N THR A 203 0.45 -0.78 10.48
CA THR A 203 -0.48 0.36 10.60
C THR A 203 0.06 1.61 9.90
N GLY A 204 -0.84 2.41 9.32
CA GLY A 204 -0.48 3.60 8.54
C GLY A 204 -0.55 3.40 7.03
N ILE A 205 0.33 4.08 6.30
CA ILE A 205 0.39 4.02 4.84
C ILE A 205 1.62 3.21 4.42
N GLY A 206 1.41 2.15 3.63
CA GLY A 206 2.48 1.31 3.10
C GLY A 206 2.48 1.26 1.58
N PHE A 207 3.60 1.60 0.94
CA PHE A 207 3.85 1.34 -0.46
C PHE A 207 4.97 0.33 -0.59
N GLY A 208 4.74 -0.76 -1.32
CA GLY A 208 5.77 -1.75 -1.64
C GLY A 208 5.83 -2.05 -3.13
N GLY A 209 6.89 -2.73 -3.57
CA GLY A 209 7.04 -3.05 -4.99
C GLY A 209 7.30 -1.83 -5.87
N HIS A 210 7.34 -2.02 -7.19
CA HIS A 210 7.49 -0.93 -8.13
C HIS A 210 6.15 -0.23 -8.39
N ILE A 211 6.01 0.99 -7.89
CA ILE A 211 4.91 1.92 -8.20
C ILE A 211 5.58 3.19 -8.75
N ALA A 212 5.34 3.48 -10.02
CA ALA A 212 5.99 4.57 -10.74
C ALA A 212 5.46 5.95 -10.30
N SER A 213 4.17 6.02 -9.93
CA SER A 213 3.53 7.27 -9.50
C SER A 213 2.57 7.04 -8.34
N ILE A 214 2.68 7.88 -7.31
CA ILE A 214 1.84 7.89 -6.12
C ILE A 214 1.26 9.30 -5.97
N SER A 215 -0.07 9.42 -5.91
CA SER A 215 -0.78 10.69 -5.70
C SER A 215 -1.70 10.59 -4.48
N ILE A 216 -1.36 11.32 -3.42
CA ILE A 216 -2.17 11.43 -2.17
C ILE A 216 -2.22 12.90 -1.75
N ASN A 217 -2.89 13.71 -2.57
CA ASN A 217 -2.74 15.16 -2.50
C ASN A 217 -3.40 15.79 -1.27
N SER A 218 -4.42 15.19 -0.66
CA SER A 218 -5.10 15.78 0.50
C SER A 218 -4.60 15.30 1.86
N LEU A 219 -3.58 14.43 1.90
CA LEU A 219 -3.12 13.85 3.17
C LEU A 219 -2.40 14.91 3.99
N GLU A 220 -2.99 15.29 5.12
CA GLU A 220 -2.41 16.32 5.99
C GLU A 220 -1.73 15.73 7.22
N PHE A 221 -2.31 14.66 7.79
CA PHE A 221 -1.88 14.10 9.07
C PHE A 221 -1.75 12.58 9.02
N LEU A 222 -0.62 12.09 9.54
CA LEU A 222 -0.43 10.68 9.88
C LEU A 222 -0.34 10.55 11.40
N ASN A 223 -1.51 10.63 12.04
CA ASN A 223 -1.65 10.51 13.49
C ASN A 223 -1.45 9.06 13.89
N ASN A 224 -0.48 8.77 14.76
CA ASN A 224 -0.17 7.42 15.23
C ASN A 224 0.17 6.41 14.12
N ALA A 225 0.52 6.89 12.92
CA ALA A 225 0.83 6.09 11.76
C ALA A 225 2.21 6.41 11.19
N GLY A 226 2.84 5.39 10.61
CA GLY A 226 4.01 5.54 9.76
C GLY A 226 3.61 5.70 8.29
N LEU A 227 4.45 6.39 7.52
CA LEU A 227 4.52 6.27 6.07
C LEU A 227 5.69 5.35 5.76
N ARG A 228 5.41 4.13 5.27
CA ARG A 228 6.42 3.19 4.78
C ARG A 228 6.42 3.19 3.26
N ILE A 229 7.58 3.47 2.67
CA ILE A 229 7.75 3.46 1.22
C ILE A 229 8.90 2.52 0.88
N GLU A 230 8.58 1.50 0.08
CA GLU A 230 9.45 0.48 -0.46
C GLU A 230 9.33 0.41 -1.98
N SER A 231 9.63 1.53 -2.65
CA SER A 231 9.55 1.66 -4.11
C SER A 231 10.92 1.60 -4.78
N TYR A 232 10.93 1.24 -6.07
CA TYR A 232 12.14 1.10 -6.89
C TYR A 232 12.42 2.29 -7.82
N SER A 233 11.43 3.13 -8.16
CA SER A 233 11.67 4.28 -9.06
C SER A 233 10.51 5.25 -9.10
N ALA A 234 10.40 6.09 -8.08
CA ALA A 234 9.45 7.20 -8.08
C ALA A 234 10.09 8.47 -7.53
N GLN A 235 9.69 9.61 -8.09
CA GLN A 235 9.65 10.83 -7.31
C GLN A 235 8.41 10.74 -6.43
N ILE A 236 8.59 10.81 -5.12
CA ILE A 236 7.49 10.74 -4.16
C ILE A 236 7.30 12.11 -3.56
N THR A 237 6.15 12.70 -3.87
CA THR A 237 5.74 13.99 -3.32
C THR A 237 4.40 13.81 -2.63
N ILE A 238 4.35 14.13 -1.33
CA ILE A 238 3.09 14.23 -0.57
C ILE A 238 2.96 15.72 -0.19
N PRO A 239 2.31 16.54 -1.04
CA PRO A 239 2.45 17.98 -0.98
C PRO A 239 1.84 18.60 0.28
N ASN A 240 0.79 17.99 0.82
CA ASN A 240 0.04 18.55 1.94
C ASN A 240 0.35 17.90 3.31
N LEU A 241 1.29 16.95 3.39
CA LEU A 241 1.62 16.29 4.65
C LEU A 241 2.30 17.29 5.60
N LYS A 242 1.63 17.62 6.70
CA LYS A 242 2.08 18.59 7.70
C LYS A 242 2.79 17.92 8.87
N GLN A 243 2.28 16.76 9.29
CA GLN A 243 2.79 16.02 10.44
C GLN A 243 2.69 14.51 10.24
N ALA A 244 3.70 13.79 10.70
CA ALA A 244 3.69 12.33 10.78
C ALA A 244 4.34 11.86 12.09
N ILE A 245 4.03 10.65 12.52
CA ILE A 245 4.84 10.01 13.59
C ILE A 245 6.11 9.44 12.98
N GLY A 246 5.96 8.56 12.00
CA GLY A 246 7.08 7.89 11.36
C GLY A 246 7.08 8.13 9.86
N ILE A 247 8.24 8.39 9.29
CA ILE A 247 8.47 8.20 7.85
C ILE A 247 9.63 7.22 7.72
N THR A 248 9.32 6.06 7.14
CA THR A 248 10.30 5.04 6.78
C THR A 248 10.36 4.94 5.27
N CYS A 249 11.49 5.34 4.70
CA CYS A 249 11.78 5.11 3.30
C CYS A 249 12.84 4.02 3.21
N ALA A 250 12.51 2.88 2.63
CA ALA A 250 13.48 1.87 2.29
C ALA A 250 13.47 1.70 0.78
N THR A 251 14.62 1.57 0.15
CA THR A 251 14.67 0.99 -1.19
C THR A 251 15.25 -0.39 -1.05
N ASN A 252 14.87 -1.29 -1.95
CA ASN A 252 15.50 -2.60 -1.98
C ASN A 252 17.01 -2.43 -2.18
N THR A 253 17.81 -3.03 -1.31
CA THR A 253 19.27 -2.95 -1.31
C THR A 253 19.89 -3.88 -2.36
N SER A 254 19.15 -4.89 -2.81
CA SER A 254 19.64 -5.85 -3.78
C SER A 254 19.77 -5.29 -5.21
N TYR A 255 19.21 -4.10 -5.49
CA TYR A 255 19.12 -3.56 -6.85
C TYR A 255 19.49 -2.09 -6.89
N ALA A 256 20.42 -1.72 -7.78
CA ALA A 256 20.71 -0.32 -8.10
C ALA A 256 19.67 0.19 -9.09
N PRO A 257 18.68 1.01 -8.68
CA PRO A 257 17.78 1.63 -9.64
C PRO A 257 18.57 2.54 -10.56
N VAL A 258 18.08 2.72 -11.79
CA VAL A 258 18.70 3.58 -12.81
C VAL A 258 18.80 5.03 -12.30
N ASN A 259 17.82 5.46 -11.51
CA ASN A 259 17.75 6.82 -10.94
C ASN A 259 17.55 6.77 -9.42
N PRO A 260 18.31 7.55 -8.65
CA PRO A 260 18.06 7.70 -7.22
C PRO A 260 16.67 8.27 -6.91
N ILE A 261 16.03 7.78 -5.84
CA ILE A 261 14.69 8.20 -5.44
C ILE A 261 14.70 9.62 -4.85
N VAL A 262 13.68 10.41 -5.18
CA VAL A 262 13.48 11.76 -4.63
C VAL A 262 12.26 11.77 -3.71
N PHE A 263 12.47 12.09 -2.43
CA PHE A 263 11.41 12.32 -1.46
C PHE A 263 11.21 13.83 -1.26
N ASN A 264 9.97 14.29 -1.41
CA ASN A 264 9.62 15.70 -1.27
C ASN A 264 8.39 15.88 -0.37
N PHE A 265 8.58 16.50 0.78
CA PHE A 265 7.52 16.80 1.74
C PHE A 265 7.53 18.31 2.06
N PRO A 266 7.01 19.15 1.16
CA PRO A 266 7.19 20.60 1.24
C PRO A 266 6.53 21.26 2.44
N LEU A 267 5.49 20.63 3.02
CA LEU A 267 4.75 21.14 4.17
C LEU A 267 5.01 20.39 5.48
N LEU A 268 5.92 19.40 5.51
CA LEU A 268 6.17 18.61 6.71
C LEU A 268 6.99 19.43 7.72
N SER A 269 6.34 19.86 8.80
CA SER A 269 6.97 20.68 9.85
C SER A 269 7.40 19.87 11.07
N SER A 270 6.80 18.69 11.29
CA SER A 270 7.11 17.82 12.42
C SER A 270 7.01 16.34 12.05
N VAL A 271 8.02 15.56 12.42
CA VAL A 271 7.99 14.09 12.35
C VAL A 271 8.75 13.48 13.51
N ASP A 272 8.20 12.52 14.25
CA ASP A 272 8.93 11.92 15.38
C ASP A 272 10.16 11.14 14.91
N THR A 273 9.98 10.19 13.99
CA THR A 273 11.05 9.35 13.46
C THR A 273 11.12 9.45 11.93
N PHE A 274 12.29 9.79 11.41
CA PHE A 274 12.58 9.83 9.98
C PHE A 274 13.73 8.86 9.66
N ASN A 275 13.40 7.72 9.06
CA ASN A 275 14.32 6.62 8.77
C ASN A 275 14.38 6.37 7.26
N CYS A 276 15.54 6.60 6.65
CA CYS A 276 15.75 6.46 5.22
C CYS A 276 16.95 5.57 4.92
N ILE A 277 16.73 4.47 4.21
CA ILE A 277 17.75 3.48 3.86
C ILE A 277 17.67 3.14 2.36
N GLY A 278 18.81 3.16 1.67
CA GLY A 278 18.92 2.63 0.31
C GLY A 278 19.35 3.63 -0.77
N TYR A 279 18.84 3.46 -1.98
CA TYR A 279 19.18 4.19 -3.20
C TYR A 279 18.39 5.51 -3.33
N ILE A 280 18.65 6.42 -2.39
CA ILE A 280 17.94 7.69 -2.27
C ILE A 280 18.85 8.80 -2.80
N GLY A 281 18.33 9.64 -3.69
CA GLY A 281 19.08 10.78 -4.23
C GLY A 281 18.90 12.03 -3.40
N THR A 282 17.65 12.38 -3.12
CA THR A 282 17.30 13.64 -2.46
C THR A 282 16.15 13.42 -1.50
N ILE A 283 16.28 14.06 -0.33
CA ILE A 283 15.24 14.16 0.69
C ILE A 283 15.03 15.65 0.96
N ASN A 284 13.89 16.18 0.56
CA ASN A 284 13.57 17.60 0.66
C ASN A 284 12.48 17.85 1.72
N LEU A 285 12.88 18.49 2.82
CA LEU A 285 12.08 18.79 4.01
C LEU A 285 12.23 20.28 4.38
N PRO A 286 11.85 21.21 3.47
CA PRO A 286 12.26 22.62 3.55
C PRO A 286 11.76 23.33 4.81
N ILE A 287 10.63 22.91 5.37
CA ILE A 287 10.03 23.53 6.56
C ILE A 287 10.07 22.66 7.82
N LEU A 288 10.81 21.55 7.79
CA LEU A 288 10.91 20.67 8.95
C LEU A 288 11.63 21.37 10.10
N THR A 289 10.93 21.61 11.20
CA THR A 289 11.50 22.20 12.41
C THR A 289 11.80 21.14 13.47
N ASN A 290 10.91 20.17 13.64
CA ASN A 290 10.99 19.19 14.73
C ASN A 290 11.15 17.76 14.20
N CYS A 291 12.25 17.09 14.57
CA CYS A 291 12.35 15.65 14.37
C CYS A 291 13.13 14.96 15.48
N ASN A 292 12.51 14.05 16.24
CA ASN A 292 13.19 13.41 17.37
C ASN A 292 14.35 12.52 16.91
N THR A 293 14.14 11.70 15.87
CA THR A 293 15.14 10.74 15.38
C THR A 293 15.27 10.84 13.87
N ILE A 294 16.49 11.10 13.39
CA ILE A 294 16.87 11.04 11.98
C ILE A 294 17.89 9.91 11.79
N TYR A 295 17.56 8.96 10.94
CA TYR A 295 18.46 7.89 10.51
C TYR A 295 18.56 7.89 8.99
N ILE A 296 19.75 8.13 8.47
CA ILE A 296 20.02 8.17 7.03
C ILE A 296 21.14 7.18 6.73
N ASN A 297 20.86 6.19 5.87
CA ASN A 297 21.83 5.18 5.48
C ASN A 297 21.78 4.99 3.97
N LYS A 298 22.81 5.48 3.27
CA LYS A 298 22.87 5.29 1.81
C LYS A 298 23.21 3.85 1.49
N HIS A 299 22.81 3.41 0.30
CA HIS A 299 23.29 2.14 -0.20
C HIS A 299 24.80 2.18 -0.48
N TYR A 300 25.53 1.10 -0.18
CA TYR A 300 26.99 1.03 -0.35
C TYR A 300 27.44 1.16 -1.81
N LEU A 301 26.56 0.85 -2.76
CA LEU A 301 26.81 1.00 -4.20
C LEU A 301 26.57 2.43 -4.71
N MET A 302 26.05 3.36 -3.90
CA MET A 302 25.85 4.75 -4.33
C MET A 302 27.17 5.55 -4.25
N PRO A 303 27.64 6.11 -5.38
CA PRO A 303 28.88 6.88 -5.40
C PRO A 303 28.76 8.19 -4.60
N ASN A 304 27.59 8.82 -4.65
CA ASN A 304 27.33 10.11 -4.01
C ASN A 304 26.57 9.93 -2.69
N SER A 305 26.60 10.97 -1.86
CA SER A 305 25.74 11.06 -0.68
C SER A 305 24.30 11.44 -1.07
N ILE A 306 23.36 11.05 -0.22
CA ILE A 306 21.97 11.51 -0.23
C ILE A 306 21.98 13.01 0.05
N ASN A 307 21.34 13.80 -0.82
CA ASN A 307 21.09 15.21 -0.58
C ASN A 307 19.95 15.37 0.43
N PHE A 308 20.27 15.50 1.71
CA PHE A 308 19.30 15.73 2.79
C PHE A 308 19.15 17.23 3.09
N ASN A 309 17.99 17.78 2.76
CA ASN A 309 17.68 19.21 2.91
C ASN A 309 16.60 19.45 3.96
N ALA A 310 17.01 19.85 5.17
CA ALA A 310 16.11 20.24 6.27
C ALA A 310 16.60 21.52 6.96
N PRO A 311 16.58 22.69 6.29
CA PRO A 311 17.31 23.89 6.71
C PRO A 311 16.77 24.47 8.02
N LEU A 312 15.46 24.35 8.29
CA LEU A 312 14.80 24.89 9.47
C LEU A 312 14.81 23.95 10.70
N LEU A 313 15.48 22.79 10.61
CA LEU A 313 15.53 21.82 11.71
C LEU A 313 16.14 22.46 12.96
N ASN A 314 15.32 22.59 14.00
CA ASN A 314 15.65 23.25 15.26
C ASN A 314 15.59 22.33 16.48
N SER A 315 14.95 21.16 16.36
CA SER A 315 14.84 20.18 17.43
C SER A 315 15.12 18.77 16.91
N CYS A 316 16.12 18.09 17.51
CA CYS A 316 16.46 16.70 17.23
C CYS A 316 17.23 16.06 18.38
N LYS A 317 16.78 14.86 18.80
CA LYS A 317 17.38 14.10 19.91
C LYS A 317 18.40 13.07 19.43
N SER A 318 18.19 12.49 18.25
CA SER A 318 19.05 11.45 17.70
C SER A 318 19.28 11.68 16.20
N TYR A 319 20.55 11.75 15.81
CA TYR A 319 20.95 11.86 14.41
C TYR A 319 22.01 10.81 14.11
N THR A 320 21.72 9.91 13.18
CA THR A 320 22.66 8.90 12.69
C THR A 320 22.77 9.02 11.18
N SER A 321 24.00 9.10 10.69
CA SER A 321 24.28 9.17 9.26
C SER A 321 25.33 8.14 8.84
N LYS A 322 24.99 7.42 7.77
CA LYS A 322 25.84 6.51 7.00
C LYS A 322 25.69 6.87 5.53
N ASN A 323 25.87 8.15 5.24
CA ASN A 323 25.52 8.80 3.98
C ASN A 323 26.76 9.03 3.08
N GLY A 324 27.96 8.67 3.53
CA GLY A 324 29.21 8.93 2.79
C GLY A 324 29.48 10.43 2.68
N LEU A 325 29.28 11.16 3.76
CA LEU A 325 29.55 12.58 3.87
C LEU A 325 31.05 12.85 3.76
N THR A 326 31.39 13.94 3.10
CA THR A 326 32.74 14.50 3.16
C THR A 326 33.01 15.14 4.52
N SER A 327 34.28 15.42 4.84
CA SER A 327 34.64 16.12 6.09
C SER A 327 33.89 17.46 6.23
N ASN A 328 33.68 18.20 5.14
CA ASN A 328 32.88 19.43 5.14
C ASN A 328 31.41 19.17 5.51
N GLY A 329 30.83 18.08 5.03
CA GLY A 329 29.47 17.67 5.38
C GLY A 329 29.34 17.32 6.86
N VAL A 330 30.29 16.55 7.39
CA VAL A 330 30.37 16.23 8.84
C VAL A 330 30.53 17.48 9.69
N ASN A 331 31.46 18.37 9.34
CA ASN A 331 31.66 19.65 10.04
C ASN A 331 30.37 20.50 10.05
N SER A 332 29.64 20.54 8.92
CA SER A 332 28.40 21.31 8.81
C SER A 332 27.29 20.76 9.72
N ILE A 333 27.19 19.43 9.85
CA ILE A 333 26.23 18.78 10.76
C ILE A 333 26.60 19.12 12.21
N LEU A 334 27.85 18.91 12.61
CA LEU A 334 28.30 19.19 13.97
C LEU A 334 28.03 20.64 14.35
N ASN A 335 28.37 21.59 13.47
CA ASN A 335 28.11 23.01 13.69
C ASN A 335 26.62 23.31 13.90
N LYS A 336 25.76 22.77 13.02
CA LYS A 336 24.31 22.96 13.12
C LYS A 336 23.75 22.44 14.46
N PHE A 337 24.24 21.28 14.91
CA PHE A 337 23.77 20.64 16.14
C PHE A 337 24.16 21.39 17.43
N LEU A 338 25.05 22.38 17.38
CA LEU A 338 25.35 23.24 18.53
C LEU A 338 24.12 24.01 19.03
N ASN A 339 23.20 24.33 18.12
CA ASN A 339 22.01 25.14 18.41
C ASN A 339 20.69 24.33 18.34
N ILE A 340 20.73 23.09 17.84
CA ILE A 340 19.58 22.19 17.83
C ILE A 340 19.19 21.81 19.26
N GLN A 341 17.90 21.95 19.55
CA GLN A 341 17.29 21.59 20.82
C GLN A 341 17.02 20.08 20.92
N PRO A 342 17.03 19.51 22.14
CA PRO A 342 17.57 20.12 23.37
C PRO A 342 19.08 20.38 23.25
N ILE A 343 19.61 21.37 23.97
CA ILE A 343 21.06 21.70 23.94
C ILE A 343 21.92 20.51 24.41
N ASN A 344 21.40 19.68 25.31
CA ASN A 344 22.10 18.52 25.89
C ASN A 344 21.31 17.21 25.69
N GLY A 345 21.94 16.08 25.99
CA GLY A 345 21.29 14.77 25.92
C GLY A 345 21.00 14.25 24.51
N LYS A 346 21.59 14.85 23.47
CA LYS A 346 21.48 14.38 22.09
C LYS A 346 22.42 13.20 21.83
N LEU A 347 22.02 12.32 20.91
CA LEU A 347 22.86 11.31 20.28
C LEU A 347 23.20 11.74 18.86
N ILE A 348 24.49 11.84 18.54
CA ILE A 348 25.00 12.18 17.21
C ILE A 348 26.01 11.10 16.80
N ASP A 349 25.61 10.21 15.88
CA ASP A 349 26.44 9.11 15.38
C ASP A 349 26.82 9.34 13.90
N LEU A 350 28.10 9.63 13.69
CA LEU A 350 28.76 9.85 12.41
C LEU A 350 29.96 8.90 12.26
N THR A 351 29.95 7.75 12.94
CA THR A 351 31.08 6.78 12.95
C THR A 351 31.39 6.18 11.58
N GLN A 352 30.40 6.14 10.67
CA GLN A 352 30.57 5.63 9.31
C GLN A 352 30.78 6.74 8.27
N GLU A 353 31.10 7.95 8.74
CA GLU A 353 31.41 9.10 7.88
C GLU A 353 32.92 9.42 7.91
N VAL A 354 33.36 10.31 7.02
CA VAL A 354 34.73 10.83 7.05
C VAL A 354 34.95 11.68 8.31
N ALA A 355 36.12 11.57 8.94
CA ALA A 355 36.44 12.30 10.17
C ALA A 355 36.26 13.83 10.03
N PRO A 356 35.80 14.53 11.10
CA PRO A 356 35.75 15.99 11.13
C PRO A 356 37.16 16.59 11.11
N THR A 357 37.26 17.83 10.63
CA THR A 357 38.53 18.57 10.56
C THR A 357 38.35 20.01 11.03
N GLY A 358 39.44 20.66 11.46
CA GLY A 358 39.43 22.09 11.82
C GLY A 358 38.32 22.44 12.82
N GLN A 359 37.43 23.36 12.43
CA GLN A 359 36.29 23.79 13.25
C GLN A 359 35.38 22.62 13.68
N GLY A 360 35.24 21.57 12.87
CA GLY A 360 34.42 20.42 13.23
C GLY A 360 34.93 19.65 14.46
N ILE A 361 36.24 19.62 14.70
CA ILE A 361 36.82 19.01 15.91
C ILE A 361 36.43 19.83 17.15
N ILE A 362 36.45 21.16 17.03
CA ILE A 362 36.06 22.08 18.09
C ILE A 362 34.56 21.97 18.38
N ASP A 363 33.74 21.90 17.33
CA ASP A 363 32.28 21.75 17.43
C ASP A 363 31.91 20.41 18.09
N LYS A 364 32.59 19.31 17.70
CA LYS A 364 32.44 18.00 18.37
C LYS A 364 32.72 18.10 19.87
N GLN A 365 33.85 18.69 20.26
CA GLN A 365 34.19 18.81 21.68
C GLN A 365 33.19 19.70 22.43
N SER A 366 32.71 20.77 21.80
CA SER A 366 31.70 21.68 22.37
C SER A 366 30.38 20.95 22.62
N LEU A 367 29.92 20.12 21.69
CA LEU A 367 28.74 19.27 21.85
C LEU A 367 28.91 18.28 23.01
N ILE A 368 30.08 17.63 23.12
CA ILE A 368 30.38 16.72 24.24
C ILE A 368 30.35 17.47 25.57
N ASN A 369 30.95 18.66 25.64
CA ASN A 369 30.96 19.51 26.84
C ASN A 369 29.55 19.99 27.24
N GLN A 370 28.65 20.17 26.27
CA GLN A 370 27.23 20.42 26.50
C GLN A 370 26.47 19.20 27.05
N GLY A 371 27.10 18.02 27.15
CA GLY A 371 26.48 16.79 27.65
C GLY A 371 25.79 15.95 26.56
N ASN A 372 26.25 16.03 25.31
CA ASN A 372 25.77 15.19 24.22
C ASN A 372 26.69 13.97 24.01
N GLN A 373 26.13 12.88 23.49
CA GLN A 373 26.89 11.72 23.02
C GLN A 373 27.24 11.93 21.54
N VAL A 374 28.52 12.11 21.22
CA VAL A 374 28.98 12.39 19.86
C VAL A 374 30.04 11.39 19.44
N TRP A 375 29.74 10.59 18.42
CA TRP A 375 30.65 9.59 17.86
C TRP A 375 31.01 9.96 16.42
N THR A 376 32.31 10.00 16.12
CA THR A 376 32.85 10.21 14.77
C THR A 376 33.99 9.21 14.57
N ASN A 377 34.33 8.95 13.30
CA ASN A 377 35.60 8.30 12.94
C ASN A 377 36.82 9.13 13.38
#